data_AF-A0A6C0KZ65-F1
#
_entry.id   AF-A0A6C0KZ65-F1
#
_cell.length_a   1.000
_cell.length_b   1.000
_cell.length_c   1.000
_cell.angle_alpha   90.00
_cell.angle_beta   90.00
_cell.angle_gamma   90.00
#
_symmetry.space_group_name_H-M   'P 1'
#
loop_
_entity.id
_entity.type
_entity.pdbx_description
1 polymer ?
#
loop_
_entity_poly.entity_id
_entity_poly.type
_entity_poly.pdbx_seq_one_letter_code
_entity_poly.pdbx_strand_id
1 'polypeptide(L)'
;MKIGIFGVGIVGRALLDTFSEYYSTAFYDIKFAGSAISDVLDCTIVFVCVPTASDEQGRCDLSILNHTTLPCSRGDRHLIIHR
;
A
#
# COMPACT_ATOMS: atom_id res chain seq x y z
N MET A 1 17.32 2.00 2.85
CA MET A 1 16.11 1.20 2.55
C MET A 1 14.94 2.16 2.39
N LYS A 2 14.12 2.01 1.34
CA LYS A 2 12.94 2.86 1.10
C LYS A 2 11.67 2.02 1.28
N ILE A 3 10.74 2.51 2.09
CA ILE A 3 9.47 1.82 2.41
C ILE A 3 8.32 2.50 1.67
N GLY A 4 7.52 1.69 0.98
CA GLY A 4 6.35 2.12 0.24
C GLY A 4 5.06 1.78 0.99
N ILE A 5 4.08 2.69 0.99
CA ILE A 5 2.75 2.45 1.57
C ILE A 5 1.66 2.71 0.52
N PHE A 6 0.80 1.71 0.28
CA PHE A 6 -0.35 1.78 -0.62
C PHE A 6 -1.63 1.89 0.20
N GLY A 7 -2.32 3.02 0.10
CA GLY A 7 -3.47 3.37 0.92
C GLY A 7 -3.06 4.01 2.24
N VAL A 8 -3.49 5.24 2.48
CA VAL A 8 -3.22 6.05 3.68
C VAL A 8 -4.53 6.25 4.45
N GLY A 9 -5.23 5.15 4.69
CA GLY A 9 -6.28 5.07 5.71
C GLY A 9 -5.68 5.06 7.12
N ILE A 10 -6.45 4.62 8.12
CA ILE A 10 -5.99 4.58 9.52
C ILE A 10 -4.69 3.77 9.66
N VAL A 11 -4.66 2.54 9.11
CA VAL A 11 -3.50 1.64 9.18
C VAL A 11 -2.32 2.20 8.39
N GLY A 12 -2.55 2.58 7.13
CA GLY A 12 -1.49 3.11 6.28
C GLY A 12 -0.87 4.40 6.81
N ARG A 13 -1.67 5.26 7.46
CA ARG A 13 -1.18 6.47 8.10
C ARG A 13 -0.30 6.17 9.30
N ALA A 14 -0.71 5.23 10.16
CA ALA A 14 0.10 4.81 11.31
C ALA A 14 1.47 4.25 10.86
N LEU A 15 1.49 3.45 9.78
CA LEU A 15 2.74 2.96 9.20
C LEU A 15 3.59 4.08 8.60
N LEU A 16 2.98 5.02 7.87
CA LEU A 16 3.69 6.15 7.27
C LEU A 16 4.33 7.03 8.35
N ASP A 17 3.57 7.41 9.36
CA ASP A 17 4.04 8.25 10.47
C ASP A 17 5.19 7.52 11.20
N THR A 18 4.99 6.26 11.59
CA THR A 18 6.01 5.46 12.30
C THR A 18 7.27 5.26 11.49
N PHE A 19 7.17 4.82 10.23
CA PHE A 19 8.35 4.50 9.43
C PHE A 19 9.09 5.74 8.94
N SER A 20 8.41 6.88 8.78
CA SER A 20 9.04 8.14 8.37
C SER A 20 10.06 8.65 9.39
N GLU A 21 9.95 8.22 10.66
CA GLU A 21 10.93 8.55 11.70
C GLU A 21 12.27 7.82 11.52
N TYR A 22 12.28 6.66 10.85
CA TYR A 22 13.46 5.78 10.79
C TYR A 22 13.94 5.50 9.35
N TYR A 23 13.07 5.65 8.35
CA TYR A 23 13.34 5.27 6.97
C TYR A 23 12.81 6.31 5.97
N SER A 24 13.36 6.32 4.76
CA SER A 24 12.75 7.06 3.66
C SER A 24 11.45 6.36 3.25
N THR A 25 10.35 7.11 3.26
CA THR A 25 9.03 6.59 2.92
C THR A 25 8.50 7.22 1.63
N ALA A 26 7.68 6.46 0.90
CA ALA A 26 6.81 6.96 -0.15
C ALA A 26 5.43 6.35 0.03
N PHE A 27 4.39 7.05 -0.42
CA PHE A 27 3.03 6.52 -0.34
C PHE A 27 2.25 6.83 -1.61
N TYR A 28 1.22 6.02 -1.83
CA TYR A 28 0.21 6.26 -2.84
C TYR A 28 -1.18 6.05 -2.25
N ASP A 29 -2.08 6.99 -2.49
CA ASP A 29 -3.50 6.84 -2.18
C ASP A 29 -4.33 7.59 -3.22
N ILE A 30 -5.38 6.93 -3.73
CA ILE A 30 -6.26 7.46 -4.77
C ILE A 30 -6.92 8.80 -4.37
N LYS A 31 -7.06 9.07 -3.07
CA LYS A 31 -7.65 10.31 -2.54
C LYS A 31 -6.65 11.47 -2.47
N PHE A 32 -5.36 11.20 -2.66
CA PHE A 32 -4.29 12.19 -2.59
C PHE A 32 -3.74 12.47 -3.99
N ALA A 33 -4.22 13.55 -4.61
CA ALA A 33 -3.91 13.95 -5.99
C ALA A 33 -2.41 14.19 -6.27
N GLY A 34 -1.59 14.36 -5.23
CA GLY A 34 -0.13 14.53 -5.36
C GLY A 34 0.68 13.24 -5.19
N SER A 35 0.03 12.09 -5.00
CA SER A 35 0.73 10.81 -4.84
C SER A 35 0.73 10.02 -6.16
N ALA A 36 1.87 9.44 -6.54
CA ALA A 36 1.98 8.61 -7.73
C ALA A 36 2.37 7.18 -7.37
N ILE A 37 1.76 6.21 -8.08
CA ILE A 37 2.08 4.78 -7.91
C ILE A 37 3.58 4.55 -8.13
N SER A 38 4.18 5.25 -9.10
CA SER A 38 5.61 5.17 -9.41
C SER A 38 6.50 5.44 -8.20
N ASP A 39 6.10 6.34 -7.29
CA ASP A 39 6.91 6.73 -6.13
C ASP A 39 7.09 5.56 -5.14
N VAL A 40 6.11 4.65 -5.14
CA VAL A 40 6.02 3.46 -4.29
C VAL A 40 6.63 2.22 -4.98
N LEU A 41 6.60 2.16 -6.31
CA LEU A 41 7.14 1.02 -7.06
C LEU A 41 8.67 0.88 -6.94
N ASP A 42 9.37 1.98 -6.66
CA ASP A 42 10.82 2.01 -6.43
C ASP A 42 11.22 1.64 -4.98
N CYS A 43 10.26 1.24 -4.14
CA CYS A 43 10.52 0.88 -2.74
C CYS A 43 10.93 -0.59 -2.57
N THR A 44 11.79 -0.84 -1.58
CA THR A 44 12.29 -2.18 -1.24
C THR A 44 11.21 -3.06 -0.61
N ILE A 45 10.40 -2.45 0.27
CA ILE A 45 9.27 -3.09 0.95
C ILE A 45 8.04 -2.25 0.65
N VAL A 46 6.93 -2.90 0.28
CA VAL A 46 5.67 -2.21 0.02
C VAL A 46 4.57 -2.80 0.90
N PHE A 47 3.99 -1.96 1.74
CA PHE A 47 2.80 -2.27 2.53
C PHE A 47 1.56 -1.90 1.74
N VAL A 48 0.62 -2.83 1.61
CA VAL A 48 -0.69 -2.59 0.99
C VAL A 48 -1.75 -2.57 2.09
N CYS A 49 -2.30 -1.39 2.32
CA CYS A 49 -3.26 -1.05 3.38
C CYS A 49 -4.54 -0.44 2.78
N VAL A 50 -5.04 -1.08 1.72
CA VAL A 50 -6.28 -0.68 1.06
C VAL A 50 -7.50 -1.32 1.75
N PRO A 51 -8.69 -0.68 1.69
CA PRO A 51 -9.90 -1.28 2.25
C PRO A 51 -10.18 -2.64 1.62
N THR A 52 -10.41 -3.65 2.47
CA THR A 52 -10.93 -4.96 2.05
C THR A 52 -12.31 -5.13 2.66
N ALA A 53 -13.29 -4.40 2.15
CA ALA A 53 -14.67 -4.54 2.58
C ALA A 53 -15.18 -5.96 2.27
N SER A 54 -16.12 -6.44 3.08
CA SER A 54 -16.82 -7.68 2.77
C SER A 54 -17.82 -7.46 1.63
N ASP A 55 -17.91 -8.41 0.70
CA ASP A 55 -18.97 -8.44 -0.31
C ASP A 55 -20.34 -8.74 0.32
N GLU A 56 -21.40 -8.71 -0.49
CA GLU A 56 -22.78 -8.99 -0.04
C GLU A 56 -22.96 -10.41 0.55
N GLN A 57 -21.99 -11.31 0.34
CA GLN A 57 -21.97 -12.68 0.86
C GLN A 57 -21.02 -12.83 2.07
N GLY A 58 -20.46 -11.73 2.58
CA GLY A 58 -19.54 -11.74 3.71
C GLY A 58 -18.11 -12.20 3.37
N ARG A 59 -17.79 -12.36 2.08
CA ARG A 59 -16.44 -12.74 1.63
C ARG A 59 -15.59 -11.48 1.48
N CYS A 60 -14.28 -11.62 1.60
CA CYS A 60 -13.37 -10.50 1.40
C CYS A 60 -13.35 -10.10 -0.09
N ASP A 61 -13.72 -8.85 -0.41
CA ASP A 61 -13.48 -8.32 -1.75
C ASP A 61 -11.98 -8.04 -1.93
N LEU A 62 -11.37 -8.71 -2.92
CA LEU A 62 -9.95 -8.58 -3.26
C LEU A 62 -9.72 -7.75 -4.51
N SER A 63 -10.77 -7.18 -5.12
CA SER A 63 -10.68 -6.45 -6.39
C SER A 63 -9.70 -5.28 -6.32
N ILE A 64 -9.75 -4.50 -5.22
CA ILE A 64 -8.84 -3.38 -4.97
C ILE A 64 -7.40 -3.88 -4.78
N LEU A 65 -7.25 -4.97 -4.01
CA LEU A 65 -5.95 -5.60 -3.75
C LEU A 65 -5.29 -6.09 -5.04
N ASN A 66 -6.04 -6.77 -5.90
CA ASN A 66 -5.54 -7.28 -7.18
C ASN A 66 -5.13 -6.14 -8.12
N HIS A 67 -5.93 -5.08 -8.19
CA HIS A 67 -5.60 -3.90 -8.99
C HIS A 67 -4.30 -3.22 -8.52
N THR A 68 -4.11 -3.11 -7.21
CA THR A 68 -2.93 -2.48 -6.59
C THR A 68 -1.66 -3.35 -6.63
N THR A 69 -1.79 -4.68 -6.55
CA THR A 69 -0.64 -5.60 -6.43
C THR A 69 -0.08 -6.03 -7.79
N LEU A 70 -0.88 -5.99 -8.86
CA LEU A 70 -0.45 -6.29 -10.22
C LEU A 70 0.82 -5.51 -10.63
N PRO A 71 0.90 -4.17 -10.46
CA PRO A 71 2.13 -3.40 -10.71
C PRO A 71 3.31 -3.80 -9.80
N CYS A 72 3.03 -4.17 -8.55
CA CYS A 72 4.04 -4.50 -7.54
C CYS A 72 4.65 -5.89 -7.69
N SER A 73 4.09 -6.78 -8.52
CA SER A 73 4.53 -8.19 -8.69
C SER A 73 5.84 -8.39 -9.48
N ARG A 74 6.38 -7.35 -10.14
CA ARG A 74 7.60 -7.45 -10.96
C ARG A 74 8.90 -7.29 -10.15
N GLY A 75 9.40 -8.34 -9.50
CA GLY A 75 10.76 -8.40 -8.91
C GLY A 75 10.84 -8.90 -7.45
N ASP A 76 12.03 -8.85 -6.85
CA ASP A 76 12.34 -9.26 -5.46
C ASP A 76 11.83 -8.25 -4.41
N ARG A 77 10.53 -7.93 -4.44
CA ARG A 77 9.90 -7.03 -3.46
C ARG A 77 9.12 -7.81 -2.43
N HIS A 78 9.29 -7.44 -1.16
CA HIS A 78 8.47 -7.98 -0.08
C HIS A 78 7.16 -7.20 -0.01
N LEU A 79 6.07 -7.88 -0.40
CA LEU A 79 4.71 -7.38 -0.33
C LEU A 79 4.06 -7.81 0.98
N ILE A 80 3.64 -6.85 1.80
CA ILE A 80 2.95 -7.12 3.07
C ILE A 80 1.54 -6.54 3.00
N ILE A 81 0.54 -7.41 3.11
CA ILE A 81 -0.88 -7.04 3.07
C ILE A 81 -1.39 -6.97 4.51
N HIS A 82 -1.87 -5.81 4.93
CA HIS A 82 -2.44 -5.61 6.26
C HIS A 82 -3.93 -5.27 6.12
N ARG A 83 -4.80 -6.04 6.78
CA ARG A 83 -6.22 -5.68 6.97
C ARG A 83 -6.40 -4.78 8.18
#